data_AF-A0A8S9QNN5-F1
#
_entry.id   AF-A0A8S9QNN5-F1
#
_cell.length_a   1.000
_cell.length_b   1.000
_cell.length_c   1.000
_cell.angle_alpha   90.00
_cell.angle_beta   90.00
_cell.angle_gamma   90.00
#
_symmetry.space_group_name_H-M   'P 1'
#
loop_
_entity.id
_entity.type
_entity.pdbx_description
1 polymer ?
#
loop_
_entity_poly.entity_id
_entity_poly.type
_entity_poly.pdbx_seq_one_letter_code
_entity_poly.pdbx_strand_id
1 'polypeptide(L)'
;MLTSGRDPGIIPRNSHPPEPEAIDGNSGTSQTPRLPRVKEVEVNGNIFKVKYCDTCMLYRPPRCSHCSICNNCVERFDHHCPWVGQCIAQRNYRFFFMFVFSTTLLCVYVLAFCCVYIRKIKESEDITIWKAMLKTPASIALIIYTFICMWFVGGLTCFHLYLISTNQTTYENFRYSYDRRSNPHNKGVVDNFKEIFCSAIPPSKNSFRAMVPREAPMPSRSAVGGGFMSPNMGRGNDEIEMGRKGVWAMAEHGDDKNVGNNERFHVNDDELGDIRTTTDDDEQSGSRPNIHPRHSSWEMSPEVMALASRT
;
A
#
# COMPACT_ATOMS: atom_id res chain seq x y z
N MET A 1 13.02 14.05 -6.36
CA MET A 1 11.91 14.08 -5.39
C MET A 1 10.54 13.69 -5.96
N LEU A 2 10.43 13.00 -7.10
CA LEU A 2 9.12 12.66 -7.67
C LEU A 2 8.41 11.53 -6.93
N THR A 3 9.17 10.58 -6.38
CA THR A 3 8.62 9.48 -5.56
C THR A 3 8.25 9.97 -4.16
N SER A 4 9.12 10.76 -3.52
CA SER A 4 9.01 11.20 -2.12
C SER A 4 8.19 12.46 -1.86
N GLY A 5 7.97 13.30 -2.88
CA GLY A 5 7.22 14.56 -2.73
C GLY A 5 5.80 14.52 -3.29
N ARG A 6 5.42 13.41 -3.96
CA ARG A 6 4.11 13.28 -4.61
C ARG A 6 3.12 12.61 -3.66
N ASP A 7 1.88 13.06 -3.69
CA ASP A 7 0.75 12.34 -3.08
C ASP A 7 0.64 10.94 -3.70
N PRO A 8 0.75 9.85 -2.91
CA PRO A 8 0.72 8.48 -3.42
C PRO A 8 -0.67 8.03 -3.87
N GLY A 9 -1.74 8.71 -3.42
CA GLY A 9 -3.13 8.32 -3.67
C GLY A 9 -3.93 8.27 -2.38
N ILE A 10 -3.70 9.23 -1.49
CA ILE A 10 -4.41 9.28 -0.20
C ILE A 10 -5.91 9.43 -0.47
N ILE A 11 -6.71 8.61 0.19
CA ILE A 11 -8.18 8.73 0.16
C ILE A 11 -8.60 9.67 1.30
N PRO A 12 -9.37 10.74 1.02
CA PRO A 12 -9.90 11.62 2.04
C PRO A 12 -10.67 10.82 3.09
N ARG A 13 -10.51 11.21 4.35
CA ARG A 13 -11.27 10.63 5.46
C ARG A 13 -12.72 11.12 5.38
N ASN A 14 -13.67 10.27 5.72
CA ASN A 14 -15.04 10.73 5.90
C ASN A 14 -15.17 11.46 7.24
N SER A 15 -16.02 12.48 7.31
CA SER A 15 -16.33 13.17 8.58
C SER A 15 -17.17 12.30 9.52
N HIS A 16 -17.97 11.40 8.95
CA HIS A 16 -18.82 10.47 9.67
C HIS A 16 -18.79 9.09 9.01
N PRO A 17 -19.06 8.00 9.75
CA PRO A 17 -19.22 6.67 9.18
C PRO A 17 -20.28 6.66 8.06
N PRO A 18 -20.11 5.81 7.03
CA PRO A 18 -21.16 5.60 6.03
C PRO A 18 -22.45 5.15 6.69
N GLU A 19 -23.60 5.57 6.16
CA GLU A 19 -24.87 5.07 6.67
C GLU A 19 -25.02 3.57 6.37
N PRO A 20 -25.49 2.75 7.33
CA PRO A 20 -25.81 1.36 7.06
C PRO A 20 -26.98 1.31 6.07
N GLU A 21 -26.86 0.48 5.03
CA GLU A 21 -27.98 0.20 4.13
C GLU A 21 -29.14 -0.35 4.97
N ALA A 22 -30.30 0.30 4.89
CA ALA A 22 -31.48 -0.15 5.59
C ALA A 22 -31.82 -1.57 5.11
N ILE A 23 -31.67 -2.55 6.00
CA ILE A 23 -32.20 -3.88 5.77
C ILE A 23 -33.71 -3.73 5.84
N ASP A 24 -34.40 -3.78 4.70
CA ASP A 24 -35.86 -3.87 4.62
C ASP A 24 -36.30 -5.17 5.31
N GLY A 25 -36.51 -5.10 6.62
CA GLY A 25 -36.74 -6.27 7.45
C GLY A 25 -37.21 -5.87 8.84
N ASN A 26 -38.53 -5.76 8.98
CA ASN A 26 -39.28 -5.57 10.21
C ASN A 26 -38.70 -6.38 11.40
N SER A 27 -37.98 -5.72 12.33
CA SER A 27 -37.66 -6.27 13.64
C SER A 27 -37.32 -5.14 14.62
N GLY A 28 -38.30 -4.81 15.47
CA GLY A 28 -38.19 -3.79 16.51
C GLY A 28 -37.25 -4.18 17.65
N THR A 29 -35.95 -4.08 17.43
CA THR A 29 -34.98 -3.99 18.52
C THR A 29 -34.03 -2.83 18.28
N SER A 30 -33.95 -1.94 19.28
CA SER A 30 -33.06 -0.79 19.32
C SER A 30 -31.61 -1.28 19.50
N GLN A 31 -31.05 -1.89 18.46
CA GLN A 31 -29.62 -2.14 18.35
C GLN A 31 -29.06 -1.04 17.46
N THR A 32 -28.05 -0.34 17.94
CA THR A 32 -27.28 0.58 17.08
C THR A 32 -26.78 -0.23 15.88
N PRO A 33 -27.10 0.16 14.63
CA PRO A 33 -26.72 -0.64 13.48
C PRO A 33 -25.19 -0.60 13.34
N ARG A 34 -24.55 -1.72 13.69
CA ARG A 34 -23.10 -1.89 13.52
C ARG A 34 -22.84 -2.11 12.04
N LEU A 35 -22.01 -1.26 11.45
CA LEU A 35 -21.60 -1.41 10.05
C LEU A 35 -20.92 -2.76 9.83
N PRO A 36 -21.32 -3.53 8.79
CA PRO A 36 -20.63 -4.77 8.43
C PRO A 36 -19.16 -4.50 8.18
N ARG A 37 -18.27 -5.28 8.80
CA ARG A 37 -16.80 -5.13 8.62
C ARG A 37 -16.36 -5.38 7.18
N VAL A 38 -17.11 -6.21 6.45
CA VAL A 38 -16.88 -6.54 5.05
C VAL A 38 -18.14 -6.26 4.26
N LYS A 39 -17.98 -5.64 3.09
CA LYS A 39 -19.04 -5.39 2.11
C LYS A 39 -18.59 -5.93 0.76
N GLU A 40 -19.52 -6.46 -0.03
CA GLU A 40 -19.25 -6.83 -1.42
C GLU A 40 -19.56 -5.64 -2.33
N VAL A 41 -18.64 -5.34 -3.25
CA VAL A 41 -18.75 -4.21 -4.18
C VAL A 41 -18.41 -4.72 -5.57
N GLU A 42 -19.31 -4.49 -6.52
CA GLU A 42 -19.07 -4.80 -7.93
C GLU A 42 -18.36 -3.64 -8.62
N VAL A 43 -17.23 -3.93 -9.27
CA VAL A 43 -16.47 -2.97 -10.08
C VAL A 43 -16.14 -3.62 -11.41
N ASN A 44 -16.62 -3.04 -12.51
CA ASN A 44 -16.41 -3.54 -13.88
C ASN A 44 -16.78 -5.03 -14.04
N GLY A 45 -17.96 -5.43 -13.52
CA GLY A 45 -18.45 -6.81 -13.59
C GLY A 45 -17.75 -7.81 -12.67
N ASN A 46 -16.84 -7.34 -11.80
CA ASN A 46 -16.12 -8.19 -10.84
C ASN A 46 -16.53 -7.83 -9.40
N ILE A 47 -16.85 -8.84 -8.59
CA ILE A 47 -17.24 -8.66 -7.18
C ILE A 47 -16.00 -8.69 -6.29
N PHE A 48 -15.79 -7.61 -5.52
CA PHE A 48 -14.70 -7.46 -4.58
C PHE A 48 -15.22 -7.37 -3.14
N LYS A 49 -14.56 -8.09 -2.22
CA LYS A 49 -14.80 -7.95 -0.78
C LYS A 49 -13.98 -6.79 -0.23
N VAL A 50 -14.64 -5.69 0.10
CA VAL A 50 -14.01 -4.50 0.70
C VAL A 50 -14.16 -4.51 2.22
N LYS A 51 -13.16 -3.98 2.92
CA LYS A 51 -13.14 -3.92 4.38
C LYS A 51 -13.32 -2.49 4.86
N TYR A 52 -14.11 -2.31 5.92
CA TYR A 52 -14.21 -1.02 6.61
C TYR A 52 -12.87 -0.62 7.25
N CYS A 53 -12.62 0.68 7.35
CA CYS A 53 -11.48 1.27 8.06
C CYS A 53 -12.02 2.25 9.10
N ASP A 54 -11.90 1.90 10.38
CA ASP A 54 -12.39 2.73 11.49
C ASP A 54 -11.67 4.08 11.58
N THR A 55 -10.37 4.10 11.31
CA THR A 55 -9.53 5.31 11.39
C THR A 55 -9.89 6.36 10.34
N CYS A 56 -10.23 5.93 9.12
CA CYS A 56 -10.59 6.83 8.02
C CYS A 56 -12.10 6.95 7.81
N MET A 57 -12.90 6.19 8.58
CA MET A 57 -14.36 6.11 8.52
C MET A 57 -14.91 5.82 7.12
N LEU A 58 -14.26 4.92 6.38
CA LEU A 58 -14.65 4.59 5.01
C LEU A 58 -14.54 3.09 4.72
N TYR A 59 -15.37 2.60 3.81
CA TYR A 59 -15.14 1.31 3.16
C TYR A 59 -14.00 1.45 2.15
N ARG A 60 -12.92 0.68 2.36
CA ARG A 60 -11.72 0.79 1.53
C ARG A 60 -12.04 0.34 0.10
N PRO A 61 -11.90 1.20 -0.93
CA PRO A 61 -12.09 0.78 -2.31
C PRO A 61 -11.20 -0.43 -2.67
N PRO A 62 -11.52 -1.18 -3.74
CA PRO A 62 -10.66 -2.28 -4.18
C PRO A 62 -9.20 -1.83 -4.34
N ARG A 63 -8.27 -2.70 -3.90
CA ARG A 63 -6.81 -2.44 -3.88
C ARG A 63 -6.37 -1.29 -2.95
N CYS A 64 -7.26 -0.68 -2.16
CA CYS A 64 -6.90 0.29 -1.13
C CYS A 64 -6.51 -0.39 0.18
N SER A 65 -5.46 0.10 0.83
CA SER A 65 -5.07 -0.34 2.18
C SER A 65 -4.78 0.84 3.10
N HIS A 66 -5.05 0.65 4.39
CA HIS A 66 -4.66 1.59 5.42
C HIS A 66 -3.21 1.33 5.81
N CYS A 67 -2.36 2.36 5.71
CA CYS A 67 -1.02 2.33 6.26
C CYS A 67 -1.04 2.98 7.63
N SER A 68 -0.72 2.22 8.68
CA SER A 68 -0.66 2.74 10.07
C SER A 68 0.45 3.76 10.26
N ILE A 69 1.59 3.59 9.58
CA ILE A 69 2.75 4.49 9.66
C ILE A 69 2.38 5.88 9.10
N CYS A 70 1.81 5.92 7.91
CA CYS A 70 1.33 7.17 7.31
C CYS A 70 -0.03 7.61 7.85
N ASN A 71 -0.69 6.78 8.66
CA ASN A 71 -2.04 6.97 9.18
C ASN A 71 -3.04 7.41 8.10
N ASN A 72 -3.07 6.73 6.95
CA ASN A 72 -3.95 7.08 5.84
C ASN A 72 -4.35 5.84 5.03
N CYS A 73 -5.56 5.84 4.49
CA CYS A 73 -5.95 4.92 3.42
C CYS A 73 -5.33 5.40 2.10
N VAL A 74 -4.67 4.49 1.37
CA VAL A 74 -3.99 4.80 0.11
C VAL A 74 -4.46 3.86 -0.98
N GLU A 75 -4.83 4.43 -2.13
CA GLU A 75 -5.38 3.73 -3.29
C GLU A 75 -4.29 2.97 -4.07
N ARG A 76 -4.60 1.74 -4.49
CA ARG A 76 -3.65 0.78 -5.10
C ARG A 76 -2.34 0.72 -4.31
N PHE A 77 -2.46 0.42 -3.02
CA PHE A 77 -1.34 0.38 -2.09
C PHE A 77 -0.35 -0.72 -2.47
N ASP A 78 0.93 -0.37 -2.54
CA ASP A 78 2.01 -1.31 -2.80
C ASP A 78 2.74 -1.65 -1.50
N HIS A 79 3.40 -0.67 -0.89
CA HIS A 79 4.07 -0.81 0.40
C HIS A 79 4.35 0.57 1.03
N HIS A 80 4.71 0.58 2.31
CA HIS A 80 5.37 1.75 2.91
C HIS A 80 6.88 1.59 2.75
N CYS A 81 7.55 2.56 2.13
CA CYS A 81 8.99 2.50 1.87
C CYS A 81 9.75 3.39 2.87
N PRO A 82 10.51 2.81 3.82
CA PRO A 82 11.28 3.59 4.79
C PRO A 82 12.35 4.48 4.14
N TRP A 83 12.93 4.03 3.03
CA TRP A 83 13.97 4.76 2.28
C TRP A 83 13.47 6.05 1.65
N VAL A 84 12.20 6.06 1.23
CA VAL A 84 11.55 7.22 0.60
C VAL A 84 10.77 8.02 1.64
N GLY A 85 10.46 7.42 2.80
CA GLY A 85 9.70 8.05 3.88
C GLY A 85 8.21 8.20 3.60
N GLN A 86 7.65 7.41 2.67
CA GLN A 86 6.21 7.44 2.36
C GLN A 86 5.69 6.13 1.75
N CYS A 87 4.36 6.04 1.61
CA CYS A 87 3.73 4.96 0.85
C CYS A 87 4.07 5.03 -0.63
N ILE A 88 4.34 3.87 -1.23
CA ILE A 88 4.36 3.66 -2.67
C ILE A 88 3.00 3.10 -3.07
N ALA A 89 2.33 3.76 -4.01
CA ALA A 89 0.98 3.44 -4.44
C ALA A 89 0.68 4.04 -5.83
N GLN A 90 -0.59 4.06 -6.23
CA GLN A 90 -1.00 4.35 -7.62
C GLN A 90 -0.29 5.52 -8.30
N ARG A 91 -0.20 6.68 -7.62
CA ARG A 91 0.22 7.94 -8.23
C ARG A 91 1.71 8.14 -8.28
N ASN A 92 2.48 7.43 -7.45
CA ASN A 92 3.93 7.56 -7.36
C ASN A 92 4.70 6.28 -7.75
N TYR A 93 4.01 5.14 -7.94
CA TYR A 93 4.62 3.85 -8.29
C TYR A 93 5.53 3.92 -9.51
N ARG A 94 5.11 4.60 -10.60
CA ARG A 94 5.96 4.73 -11.81
C ARG A 94 7.29 5.41 -11.52
N PHE A 95 7.30 6.42 -10.64
CA PHE A 95 8.51 7.15 -10.27
C PHE A 95 9.38 6.34 -9.33
N PHE A 96 8.76 5.59 -8.40
CA PHE A 96 9.46 4.61 -7.58
C PHE A 96 10.19 3.58 -8.45
N PHE A 97 9.49 2.95 -9.39
CA PHE A 97 10.09 1.96 -10.26
C PHE A 97 11.23 2.55 -11.10
N MET A 98 11.02 3.72 -11.73
CA MET A 98 12.09 4.38 -12.49
C MET A 98 13.29 4.75 -11.63
N PHE A 99 13.08 5.13 -10.36
CA PHE A 99 14.16 5.37 -9.41
C PHE A 99 14.96 4.10 -9.12
N VAL A 100 14.30 2.98 -8.81
CA VAL A 100 14.98 1.71 -8.54
C VAL A 100 15.69 1.20 -9.80
N PHE A 101 15.02 1.23 -10.95
CA PHE A 101 15.57 0.78 -12.23
C PHE A 101 16.79 1.61 -12.66
N SER A 102 16.70 2.94 -12.60
CA SER A 102 17.85 3.81 -12.91
C SER A 102 19.01 3.62 -11.93
N THR A 103 18.72 3.32 -10.66
CA THR A 103 19.75 2.97 -9.67
C THR A 103 20.43 1.65 -10.03
N THR A 104 19.69 0.62 -10.46
CA THR A 104 20.27 -0.62 -10.99
C THR A 104 21.19 -0.34 -12.18
N LEU A 105 20.73 0.45 -13.16
CA LEU A 105 21.53 0.81 -14.32
C LEU A 105 22.80 1.59 -13.93
N LEU A 106 22.71 2.50 -12.97
CA LEU A 106 23.86 3.22 -12.44
C LEU A 106 24.88 2.27 -11.79
N CYS A 107 24.42 1.28 -11.02
CA CYS A 107 25.31 0.26 -10.45
C CYS A 107 26.02 -0.54 -11.55
N VAL A 108 25.30 -0.96 -12.60
CA VAL A 108 25.91 -1.68 -13.75
C VAL A 108 26.94 -0.79 -14.44
N TYR A 109 26.59 0.47 -14.70
CA TYR A 109 27.47 1.42 -15.36
C TYR A 109 28.76 1.66 -14.57
N VAL A 110 28.67 1.93 -13.26
CA VAL A 110 29.84 2.17 -12.41
C VAL A 110 30.71 0.92 -12.32
N LEU A 111 30.12 -0.27 -12.20
CA LEU A 111 30.86 -1.53 -12.21
C LEU A 111 31.62 -1.74 -13.53
N ALA A 112 30.95 -1.55 -14.67
CA ALA A 112 31.56 -1.66 -15.99
C ALA A 112 32.68 -0.63 -16.18
N PHE A 113 32.45 0.62 -15.78
CA PHE A 113 33.44 1.69 -15.85
C PHE A 113 34.68 1.35 -15.01
N CYS A 114 34.51 0.88 -13.77
CA CYS A 114 35.63 0.49 -12.91
C CYS A 114 36.44 -0.67 -13.53
N CYS A 115 35.76 -1.67 -14.09
CA CYS A 115 36.41 -2.78 -14.79
C CYS A 115 37.24 -2.30 -16.00
N VAL A 116 36.68 -1.41 -16.84
CA VAL A 116 37.39 -0.84 -17.99
C VAL A 116 38.57 0.01 -17.53
N TYR A 117 38.41 0.79 -16.47
CA TYR A 117 39.47 1.65 -15.92
C TYR A 117 40.66 0.83 -15.42
N ILE A 118 40.42 -0.24 -14.66
CA ILE A 118 41.47 -1.15 -14.18
C ILE A 118 42.17 -1.84 -15.37
N ARG A 119 41.42 -2.27 -16.40
CA ARG A 119 42.00 -2.87 -17.60
C ARG A 119 42.91 -1.89 -18.34
N LYS A 120 42.52 -0.62 -18.48
CA LYS A 120 43.36 0.40 -19.11
C LYS A 120 44.67 0.63 -18.37
N ILE A 121 44.66 0.66 -17.03
CA ILE A 121 45.89 0.82 -16.24
C ILE A 121 46.80 -0.40 -16.37
N LYS A 122 46.20 -1.60 -16.32
CA LYS A 122 46.91 -2.85 -16.54
C LYS A 122 47.65 -2.84 -17.89
N GLU A 123 46.99 -2.38 -18.95
CA GLU A 123 47.56 -2.31 -20.30
C GLU A 123 48.57 -1.17 -20.46
N SER A 124 48.32 0.02 -19.90
CA SER A 124 49.21 1.17 -20.06
C SER A 124 50.53 1.04 -19.33
N GLU A 125 50.54 0.34 -18.19
CA GLU A 125 51.74 0.17 -17.37
C GLU A 125 52.34 -1.24 -17.46
N ASP A 126 51.72 -2.14 -18.26
CA ASP A 126 52.08 -3.55 -18.38
C ASP A 126 52.26 -4.28 -17.04
N ILE A 127 51.31 -4.04 -16.12
CA ILE A 127 51.32 -4.62 -14.78
C ILE A 127 50.27 -5.72 -14.61
N THR A 128 50.37 -6.49 -13.53
CA THR A 128 49.33 -7.44 -13.14
C THR A 128 48.05 -6.72 -12.71
N ILE A 129 46.89 -7.37 -12.86
CA ILE A 129 45.58 -6.84 -12.45
C ILE A 129 45.59 -6.47 -10.96
N TRP A 130 46.22 -7.30 -10.12
CA TRP A 130 46.32 -7.04 -8.68
C TRP A 130 47.05 -5.73 -8.38
N LYS A 131 48.17 -5.47 -9.07
CA LYS A 131 48.93 -4.24 -8.91
C LYS A 131 48.16 -3.02 -9.44
N ALA A 132 47.42 -3.18 -10.54
CA ALA A 132 46.54 -2.14 -11.08
C ALA A 132 45.42 -1.78 -10.09
N MET A 133 44.79 -2.79 -9.47
CA MET A 133 43.77 -2.60 -8.44
C MET A 133 44.33 -1.86 -7.22
N LEU A 134 45.51 -2.25 -6.73
CA LEU A 134 46.16 -1.59 -5.58
C LEU A 134 46.50 -0.11 -5.86
N LYS A 135 46.75 0.27 -7.11
CA LYS A 135 46.93 1.67 -7.51
C LYS A 135 45.64 2.48 -7.53
N THR A 136 44.48 1.81 -7.59
CA THR A 136 43.15 2.45 -7.67
C THR A 136 42.22 1.97 -6.55
N PRO A 137 42.52 2.28 -5.27
CA PRO A 137 41.70 1.82 -4.14
C PRO A 137 40.24 2.30 -4.23
N ALA A 138 40.00 3.48 -4.81
CA ALA A 138 38.66 4.00 -5.04
C ALA A 138 37.83 3.09 -5.97
N SER A 139 38.42 2.56 -7.05
CA SER A 139 37.73 1.63 -7.95
C SER A 139 37.41 0.30 -7.27
N ILE A 140 38.29 -0.20 -6.41
CA ILE A 140 38.00 -1.40 -5.60
C ILE A 140 36.79 -1.14 -4.69
N ALA A 141 36.80 -0.03 -3.94
CA ALA A 141 35.71 0.32 -3.04
C ALA A 141 34.37 0.46 -3.79
N LEU A 142 34.38 1.10 -4.96
CA LEU A 142 33.20 1.23 -5.82
C LEU A 142 32.72 -0.12 -6.37
N ILE A 143 33.62 -1.01 -6.79
CA ILE A 143 33.26 -2.36 -7.24
C ILE A 143 32.57 -3.13 -6.12
N ILE A 144 33.15 -3.14 -4.91
CA ILE A 144 32.56 -3.84 -3.76
C ILE A 144 31.19 -3.27 -3.43
N TYR A 145 31.10 -1.93 -3.32
CA TYR A 145 29.84 -1.25 -3.02
C TYR A 145 28.76 -1.56 -4.07
N THR A 146 29.07 -1.39 -5.36
CA THR A 146 28.10 -1.60 -6.44
C THR A 146 27.73 -3.07 -6.61
N PHE A 147 28.64 -4.01 -6.35
CA PHE A 147 28.34 -5.44 -6.37
C PHE A 147 27.35 -5.82 -5.27
N ILE A 148 27.55 -5.33 -4.05
CA ILE A 148 26.60 -5.57 -2.93
C ILE A 148 25.25 -4.90 -3.24
N CYS A 149 25.25 -3.64 -3.68
CA CYS A 149 24.03 -2.94 -4.05
C CYS A 149 23.26 -3.63 -5.19
N MET A 150 23.96 -4.29 -6.13
CA MET A 150 23.34 -5.01 -7.25
C MET A 150 22.40 -6.11 -6.77
N TRP A 151 22.77 -6.86 -5.74
CA TRP A 151 21.92 -7.95 -5.21
C TRP A 151 20.59 -7.41 -4.70
N PHE A 152 20.63 -6.31 -3.94
CA PHE A 152 19.43 -5.72 -3.36
C PHE A 152 18.61 -4.95 -4.39
N VAL A 153 19.22 -3.98 -5.09
CA VAL A 153 18.49 -3.09 -6.01
C VAL A 153 18.14 -3.82 -7.31
N GLY A 154 19.04 -4.66 -7.83
CA GLY A 154 18.76 -5.50 -9.00
C GLY A 154 17.68 -6.54 -8.72
N GLY A 155 17.74 -7.22 -7.56
CA GLY A 155 16.68 -8.13 -7.12
C GLY A 155 15.32 -7.44 -6.99
N LEU A 156 15.30 -6.24 -6.38
CA LEU A 156 14.09 -5.42 -6.27
C LEU A 156 13.53 -5.02 -7.64
N THR A 157 14.39 -4.62 -8.59
CA THR A 157 14.00 -4.33 -9.97
C THR A 157 13.34 -5.54 -10.63
N CYS A 158 13.96 -6.72 -10.56
CA CYS A 158 13.41 -7.95 -11.13
C CYS A 158 12.06 -8.32 -10.50
N PHE A 159 11.93 -8.20 -9.18
CA PHE A 159 10.68 -8.44 -8.48
C PHE A 159 9.56 -7.49 -8.93
N HIS A 160 9.83 -6.19 -9.02
CA HIS A 160 8.83 -5.24 -9.50
C HIS A 160 8.51 -5.41 -10.99
N LEU A 161 9.45 -5.87 -11.82
CA LEU A 161 9.16 -6.25 -13.21
C LEU A 161 8.15 -7.40 -13.29
N TYR A 162 8.26 -8.39 -12.40
CA TYR A 162 7.27 -9.47 -12.26
C TYR A 162 5.90 -8.95 -11.80
N LEU A 163 5.86 -8.04 -10.83
CA LEU A 163 4.61 -7.44 -10.35
C LEU A 163 3.92 -6.62 -11.46
N ILE A 164 4.69 -5.86 -12.24
CA ILE A 164 4.17 -5.12 -13.39
C ILE A 164 3.66 -6.09 -14.45
N SER A 165 4.41 -7.15 -14.78
CA SER A 165 4.00 -8.10 -15.82
C SER A 165 2.71 -8.85 -15.46
N THR A 166 2.43 -9.05 -14.17
CA THR A 166 1.23 -9.71 -13.66
C THR A 166 0.14 -8.76 -13.16
N ASN A 167 0.34 -7.44 -13.24
CA ASN A 167 -0.55 -6.38 -12.71
C ASN A 167 -0.95 -6.58 -11.24
N GLN A 168 0.02 -6.91 -10.41
CA GLN A 168 -0.16 -7.04 -8.96
C GLN A 168 0.61 -5.96 -8.23
N THR A 169 0.14 -5.56 -7.05
CA THR A 169 0.97 -4.83 -6.10
C THR A 169 1.75 -5.79 -5.21
N THR A 170 2.82 -5.32 -4.61
CA THR A 170 3.59 -6.07 -3.60
C THR A 170 2.67 -6.59 -2.50
N TYR A 171 1.75 -5.73 -2.02
CA TYR A 171 0.76 -6.09 -1.02
C TYR A 171 -0.16 -7.24 -1.45
N GLU A 172 -0.62 -7.22 -2.70
CA GLU A 172 -1.52 -8.25 -3.25
C GLU A 172 -0.80 -9.59 -3.38
N ASN A 173 0.45 -9.57 -3.87
CA ASN A 173 1.30 -10.75 -4.00
C ASN A 173 1.62 -11.39 -2.64
N PHE A 174 2.01 -10.59 -1.63
CA PHE A 174 2.31 -11.12 -0.29
C PHE A 174 1.09 -11.64 0.47
N ARG A 175 -0.11 -11.20 0.10
CA ARG A 175 -1.37 -11.74 0.65
C ARG A 175 -1.95 -12.88 -0.18
N TYR A 176 -1.22 -13.37 -1.18
CA TYR A 176 -1.65 -14.47 -2.04
C TYR A 176 -3.06 -14.23 -2.61
N SER A 177 -3.35 -12.97 -2.95
CA SER A 177 -4.71 -12.51 -3.30
C SER A 177 -5.28 -13.22 -4.54
N TYR A 178 -4.40 -13.81 -5.35
CA TYR A 178 -4.70 -14.46 -6.62
C TYR A 178 -4.18 -15.91 -6.72
N ASP A 179 -3.77 -16.55 -5.63
CA ASP A 179 -3.25 -17.93 -5.70
C ASP A 179 -4.31 -18.95 -6.12
N ARG A 180 -5.56 -18.75 -5.67
CA ARG A 180 -6.71 -19.62 -5.96
C ARG A 180 -7.68 -19.00 -6.99
N ARG A 181 -7.37 -17.81 -7.52
CA ARG A 181 -8.30 -17.02 -8.36
C ARG A 181 -7.54 -16.30 -9.48
N SER A 182 -8.11 -16.23 -10.67
CA SER A 182 -7.55 -15.42 -11.76
C SER A 182 -7.43 -13.95 -11.35
N ASN A 183 -6.30 -13.30 -11.64
CA ASN A 183 -6.15 -11.86 -11.39
C ASN A 183 -7.03 -11.03 -12.37
N PRO A 184 -8.12 -10.38 -11.90
CA PRO A 184 -9.01 -9.61 -12.76
C PRO A 184 -8.37 -8.33 -13.30
N HIS A 185 -7.22 -7.91 -12.76
CA HIS A 185 -6.49 -6.73 -13.22
C HIS A 185 -5.44 -7.05 -14.30
N ASN A 186 -5.12 -8.32 -14.53
CA ASN A 186 -4.13 -8.69 -15.54
C ASN A 186 -4.72 -8.57 -16.95
N LYS A 187 -4.19 -7.66 -17.76
CA LYS A 187 -4.63 -7.40 -19.15
C LYS A 187 -3.64 -7.95 -20.19
N GLY A 188 -2.65 -8.71 -19.76
CA GLY A 188 -1.51 -9.13 -20.58
C GLY A 188 -0.30 -8.22 -20.39
N VAL A 189 0.90 -8.79 -20.58
CA VAL A 189 2.18 -8.15 -20.20
C VAL A 189 2.32 -6.76 -20.82
N VAL A 190 2.10 -6.63 -22.13
CA VAL A 190 2.28 -5.34 -22.84
C VAL A 190 1.34 -4.27 -22.29
N ASP A 191 0.06 -4.58 -22.11
CA ASP A 191 -0.92 -3.60 -21.67
C ASP A 191 -0.78 -3.28 -20.17
N ASN A 192 -0.29 -4.22 -19.36
CA ASN A 192 0.09 -3.94 -17.97
C ASN A 192 1.25 -2.93 -17.90
N PHE A 193 2.28 -3.10 -18.74
CA PHE A 193 3.37 -2.12 -18.83
C PHE A 193 2.87 -0.76 -19.32
N LYS A 194 2.03 -0.71 -20.35
CA LYS A 194 1.41 0.55 -20.82
C LYS A 194 0.59 1.22 -19.71
N GLU A 195 -0.13 0.45 -18.90
CA GLU A 195 -0.90 0.99 -17.77
C GLU A 195 0.00 1.69 -16.75
N ILE A 196 1.21 1.19 -16.50
CA ILE A 196 2.13 1.82 -15.54
C ILE A 196 2.86 3.02 -16.14
N PHE A 197 3.38 2.89 -17.36
CA PHE A 197 4.31 3.86 -17.96
C PHE A 197 3.64 4.89 -18.86
N CYS A 198 2.55 4.53 -19.54
CA CYS A 198 1.93 5.33 -20.59
C CYS A 198 0.56 5.91 -20.20
N SER A 199 -0.07 5.45 -19.12
CA SER A 199 -1.35 6.01 -18.66
C SER A 199 -1.19 7.40 -18.05
N ALA A 200 -2.26 8.20 -18.10
CA ALA A 200 -2.35 9.42 -17.32
C ALA A 200 -2.33 9.09 -15.81
N ILE A 201 -1.62 9.89 -15.03
CA ILE A 201 -1.69 9.76 -13.57
C ILE A 201 -3.01 10.38 -13.11
N PRO A 202 -3.86 9.65 -12.36
CA PRO A 202 -5.11 10.21 -11.84
C PRO A 202 -4.90 11.52 -11.07
N PRO A 203 -5.89 12.44 -10.98
CA PRO A 203 -5.82 13.65 -10.16
C PRO A 203 -5.86 13.33 -8.66
N SER A 204 -5.40 14.26 -7.81
CA SER A 204 -5.35 14.00 -6.36
C SER A 204 -6.74 14.16 -5.80
N LYS A 205 -7.13 13.27 -4.91
CA LYS A 205 -8.40 13.38 -4.16
C LYS A 205 -8.30 14.39 -3.02
N ASN A 206 -7.10 14.86 -2.69
CA ASN A 206 -6.88 15.83 -1.62
C ASN A 206 -6.37 17.15 -2.20
N SER A 207 -6.99 18.25 -1.78
CA SER A 207 -6.47 19.59 -2.05
C SER A 207 -5.58 20.03 -0.90
N PHE A 208 -4.30 19.62 -0.92
CA PHE A 208 -3.32 19.94 0.13
C PHE A 208 -3.05 21.44 0.31
N ARG A 209 -3.51 22.27 -0.64
CA ARG A 209 -3.35 23.74 -0.61
C ARG A 209 -4.67 24.48 -0.38
N ALA A 210 -5.78 23.77 -0.18
CA ALA A 210 -7.04 24.42 0.14
C ALA A 210 -6.96 25.08 1.53
N MET A 211 -7.60 26.24 1.68
CA MET A 211 -7.80 26.85 2.99
C MET A 211 -8.75 25.98 3.80
N VAL A 212 -8.38 25.68 5.05
CA VAL A 212 -9.25 24.96 5.98
C VAL A 212 -10.41 25.89 6.37
N PRO A 213 -11.67 25.52 6.13
CA PRO A 213 -12.80 26.28 6.64
C PRO A 213 -12.69 26.40 8.16
N ARG A 214 -12.87 27.60 8.71
CA ARG A 214 -12.93 27.76 10.17
C ARG A 214 -14.14 26.96 10.66
N GLU A 215 -13.88 25.97 11.50
CA GLU A 215 -14.95 25.29 12.22
C GLU A 215 -15.75 26.34 13.00
N ALA A 216 -17.07 26.38 12.79
CA ALA A 216 -17.94 27.22 13.61
C ALA A 216 -17.76 26.79 15.08
N PRO A 217 -17.68 27.73 16.05
CA PRO A 217 -17.58 27.38 17.45
C PRO A 217 -18.67 26.37 17.79
N MET A 218 -18.27 25.20 18.31
CA MET A 218 -19.25 24.24 18.80
C MET A 218 -20.16 24.97 19.79
N PRO A 219 -21.50 24.90 19.65
CA PRO A 219 -22.38 25.46 20.65
C PRO A 219 -22.00 24.85 21.99
N SER A 220 -21.78 25.71 22.99
CA SER A 220 -21.49 25.28 24.35
C SER A 220 -22.59 24.32 24.77
N ARG A 221 -22.22 23.06 25.03
CA ARG A 221 -23.14 22.09 25.60
C ARG A 221 -23.63 22.67 26.93
N SER A 222 -24.88 23.12 26.95
CA SER A 222 -25.60 23.34 28.19
C SER A 222 -25.53 22.03 28.98
N ALA A 223 -25.00 22.11 30.20
CA ALA A 223 -24.81 20.98 31.07
C ALA A 223 -26.16 20.41 31.52
N VAL A 224 -26.76 19.51 30.73
CA VAL A 224 -27.83 18.62 31.18
C VAL A 224 -27.70 17.26 30.47
N GLY A 225 -27.19 16.27 31.21
CA GLY A 225 -27.61 14.86 31.09
C GLY A 225 -26.93 13.97 30.03
N GLY A 226 -26.16 12.98 30.51
CA GLY A 226 -25.96 11.69 29.83
C GLY A 226 -24.74 11.60 28.90
N GLY A 227 -23.58 11.22 29.46
CA GLY A 227 -22.34 11.04 28.71
C GLY A 227 -22.35 9.84 27.76
N PHE A 228 -21.92 10.06 26.52
CA PHE A 228 -21.42 9.04 25.61
C PHE A 228 -19.88 9.15 25.58
N MET A 229 -19.19 8.19 26.20
CA MET A 229 -17.74 8.05 26.06
C MET A 229 -17.43 7.02 24.98
N SER A 230 -16.69 7.42 23.96
CA SER A 230 -16.17 6.50 22.94
C SER A 230 -14.79 5.99 23.39
N PRO A 231 -14.55 4.67 23.49
CA PRO A 231 -13.30 4.13 24.01
C PRO A 231 -12.29 3.98 22.86
N ASN A 232 -11.66 5.07 22.43
CA ASN A 232 -10.32 5.10 21.83
C ASN A 232 -10.02 6.52 21.33
N MET A 233 -9.71 7.43 22.24
CA MET A 233 -8.75 8.48 21.88
C MET A 233 -7.35 7.92 22.14
N GLY A 234 -6.52 7.95 21.09
CA GLY A 234 -5.13 7.56 21.16
C GLY A 234 -4.40 8.33 22.26
N ARG A 235 -3.40 7.66 22.83
CA ARG A 235 -2.44 8.23 23.79
C ARG A 235 -1.98 9.60 23.28
N GLY A 236 -2.19 10.61 24.12
CA GLY A 236 -1.79 11.99 23.87
C GLY A 236 -0.29 12.09 23.67
N ASN A 237 0.06 12.98 22.73
CA ASN A 237 1.40 13.54 22.58
C ASN A 237 1.64 14.56 23.70
N ASP A 238 2.58 14.26 24.59
CA ASP A 238 3.38 15.19 25.38
C ASP A 238 4.83 14.67 25.16
N GLU A 239 5.89 15.37 24.76
CA GLU A 239 6.29 16.78 24.70
C GLU A 239 7.20 16.99 23.47
N ILE A 240 7.20 18.20 22.93
CA ILE A 240 8.15 18.67 21.90
C ILE A 240 9.36 19.24 22.63
N GLU A 241 10.52 18.60 22.55
CA GLU A 241 11.80 19.23 22.88
C GLU A 241 12.71 19.23 21.64
N MET A 242 12.94 20.43 21.09
CA MET A 242 13.90 20.68 20.02
C MET A 242 15.30 20.90 20.62
N GLY A 243 16.29 20.05 20.27
CA GLY A 243 17.68 20.41 20.55
C GLY A 243 18.75 19.31 20.37
N ARG A 244 19.43 19.32 19.21
CA ARG A 244 20.90 19.24 19.04
C ARG A 244 21.71 18.03 19.59
N LYS A 245 22.30 17.26 18.64
CA LYS A 245 23.61 16.51 18.66
C LYS A 245 23.82 15.44 19.76
N GLY A 246 24.50 14.30 19.54
CA GLY A 246 25.28 13.79 18.42
C GLY A 246 25.84 12.37 18.70
N VAL A 247 26.30 11.72 17.63
CA VAL A 247 27.57 10.95 17.48
C VAL A 247 28.10 10.14 18.69
N TRP A 248 28.07 8.80 18.54
CA TRP A 248 28.97 7.72 19.00
C TRP A 248 29.52 7.69 20.45
N ALA A 249 29.27 6.57 21.17
CA ALA A 249 30.26 5.86 21.98
C ALA A 249 29.80 4.44 22.37
N MET A 250 30.75 3.49 22.29
CA MET A 250 30.70 2.09 22.70
C MET A 250 31.04 1.93 24.21
N ALA A 251 30.90 0.68 24.71
CA ALA A 251 31.42 0.11 25.98
C ALA A 251 30.55 0.33 27.24
N GLU A 252 30.42 -0.60 28.19
CA GLU A 252 30.56 -2.06 28.31
C GLU A 252 30.11 -2.41 29.76
N HIS A 253 29.83 -3.69 30.00
CA HIS A 253 29.86 -4.43 31.29
C HIS A 253 28.72 -4.32 32.35
N GLY A 254 28.23 -5.50 32.75
CA GLY A 254 27.73 -5.78 34.11
C GLY A 254 26.58 -6.79 34.23
N ASP A 255 26.91 -8.07 34.43
CA ASP A 255 26.03 -9.21 34.78
C ASP A 255 25.14 -8.99 36.03
N ASP A 256 23.89 -9.48 36.04
CA ASP A 256 23.45 -10.56 36.96
C ASP A 256 22.00 -11.07 36.68
N LYS A 257 21.93 -12.39 36.46
CA LYS A 257 20.93 -13.43 36.81
C LYS A 257 19.41 -13.11 36.90
N ASN A 258 18.70 -13.62 35.90
CA ASN A 258 17.71 -14.72 35.96
C ASN A 258 16.63 -14.74 37.08
N VAL A 259 15.41 -14.29 36.78
CA VAL A 259 14.12 -14.89 37.25
C VAL A 259 13.09 -14.72 36.14
N GLY A 260 12.47 -15.82 35.72
CA GLY A 260 11.54 -15.87 34.59
C GLY A 260 10.12 -15.36 34.90
N ASN A 261 9.47 -14.83 33.87
CA ASN A 261 8.19 -15.35 33.40
C ASN A 261 7.90 -14.79 32.00
N ASN A 262 7.51 -15.68 31.09
CA ASN A 262 7.33 -15.43 29.67
C ASN A 262 5.83 -15.35 29.38
N GLU A 263 5.29 -14.17 29.09
CA GLU A 263 3.98 -14.02 28.46
C GLU A 263 4.13 -13.21 27.16
N ARG A 264 4.36 -13.96 26.08
CA ARG A 264 4.30 -13.50 24.70
C ARG A 264 2.85 -13.60 24.23
N PHE A 265 2.19 -12.46 24.05
CA PHE A 265 0.87 -12.37 23.42
C PHE A 265 1.01 -12.72 21.93
N HIS A 266 0.71 -13.98 21.57
CA HIS A 266 0.51 -14.43 20.20
C HIS A 266 -0.94 -14.16 19.81
N VAL A 267 -1.18 -13.31 18.81
CA VAL A 267 -2.46 -13.26 18.10
C VAL A 267 -2.32 -14.18 16.90
N ASN A 268 -3.03 -15.31 16.94
CA ASN A 268 -3.18 -16.23 15.81
C ASN A 268 -4.29 -15.68 14.90
N ASP A 269 -3.95 -15.32 13.67
CA ASP A 269 -4.89 -15.14 12.57
C ASP A 269 -4.67 -16.30 11.59
N ASP A 270 -5.21 -17.48 11.90
CA ASP A 270 -5.37 -18.58 10.95
C ASP A 270 -6.54 -19.46 11.41
N GLU A 271 -7.71 -19.25 10.80
CA GLU A 271 -8.61 -20.37 10.52
C GLU A 271 -9.46 -20.07 9.28
N LEU A 272 -9.13 -20.77 8.20
CA LEU A 272 -9.88 -20.84 6.96
C LEU A 272 -10.54 -22.23 6.94
N GLY A 273 -11.88 -22.28 7.02
CA GLY A 273 -12.65 -23.50 6.79
C GLY A 273 -13.21 -23.51 5.37
N ASP A 274 -12.63 -24.36 4.51
CA ASP A 274 -13.14 -24.71 3.18
C ASP A 274 -14.59 -25.24 3.26
N ILE A 275 -15.47 -24.83 2.35
CA ILE A 275 -16.71 -25.57 2.03
C ILE A 275 -16.53 -26.21 0.66
N ARG A 276 -16.42 -27.53 0.65
CA ARG A 276 -16.44 -28.40 -0.52
C ARG A 276 -17.86 -28.51 -1.08
N THR A 277 -17.98 -28.40 -2.39
CA THR A 277 -19.09 -28.88 -3.21
C THR A 277 -19.10 -30.40 -3.22
N THR A 278 -20.21 -31.01 -2.79
CA THR A 278 -20.60 -32.37 -3.15
C THR A 278 -21.81 -32.30 -4.07
N THR A 279 -21.65 -32.85 -5.26
CA THR A 279 -22.74 -33.27 -6.15
C THR A 279 -23.46 -34.44 -5.51
N ASP A 280 -24.78 -34.36 -5.39
CA ASP A 280 -25.66 -35.52 -5.37
C ASP A 280 -26.94 -35.15 -6.13
N ASP A 281 -27.27 -36.01 -7.09
CA ASP A 281 -28.49 -36.03 -7.87
C ASP A 281 -29.67 -36.42 -6.97
N ASP A 282 -30.79 -35.70 -7.05
CA ASP A 282 -32.11 -36.31 -6.90
C ASP A 282 -33.22 -35.40 -7.47
N GLU A 283 -34.02 -36.00 -8.35
CA GLU A 283 -35.20 -35.43 -8.97
C GLU A 283 -36.33 -35.20 -7.94
N GLN A 284 -36.87 -33.98 -7.83
CA GLN A 284 -38.31 -33.84 -7.66
C GLN A 284 -38.89 -32.48 -8.10
N SER A 285 -40.02 -32.61 -8.80
CA SER A 285 -40.89 -31.61 -9.40
C SER A 285 -41.44 -30.53 -8.46
N GLY A 286 -41.55 -29.28 -8.94
CA GLY A 286 -42.43 -28.28 -8.33
C GLY A 286 -42.23 -26.83 -8.78
N SER A 287 -43.04 -26.38 -9.74
CA SER A 287 -43.67 -25.05 -9.86
C SER A 287 -42.88 -23.77 -9.51
N ARG A 288 -42.44 -23.03 -10.54
CA ARG A 288 -41.98 -21.63 -10.48
C ARG A 288 -43.15 -20.62 -10.48
N PRO A 289 -43.03 -19.47 -9.79
CA PRO A 289 -43.53 -18.21 -10.30
C PRO A 289 -42.39 -17.24 -10.67
N ASN A 290 -42.58 -16.54 -11.78
CA ASN A 290 -41.70 -15.51 -12.33
C ASN A 290 -41.49 -14.33 -11.37
N ILE A 291 -40.24 -13.95 -11.14
CA ILE A 291 -39.88 -12.65 -10.56
C ILE A 291 -38.81 -11.99 -11.45
N HIS A 292 -39.17 -10.84 -12.02
CA HIS A 292 -38.29 -9.97 -12.80
C HIS A 292 -37.08 -9.48 -11.98
N PRO A 293 -35.88 -9.34 -12.57
CA PRO A 293 -34.83 -8.53 -11.97
C PRO A 293 -35.15 -7.04 -12.18
N ARG A 294 -35.37 -6.31 -11.09
CA ARG A 294 -35.42 -4.85 -11.10
C ARG A 294 -34.00 -4.31 -11.26
N HIS A 295 -33.78 -3.63 -12.37
CA HIS A 295 -32.63 -2.79 -12.66
C HIS A 295 -32.71 -1.53 -11.76
N SER A 296 -31.68 -1.24 -10.93
CA SER A 296 -31.51 0.11 -10.35
C SER A 296 -30.15 0.67 -10.78
N SER A 297 -30.26 1.60 -11.72
CA SER A 297 -29.23 2.45 -12.26
C SER A 297 -28.82 3.50 -11.21
N TRP A 298 -27.55 3.59 -10.87
CA TRP A 298 -27.01 4.79 -10.23
C TRP A 298 -26.46 5.71 -11.32
N GLU A 299 -27.20 6.79 -11.60
CA GLU A 299 -26.72 7.87 -12.46
C GLU A 299 -25.60 8.63 -11.75
N MET A 300 -24.44 8.70 -12.41
CA MET A 300 -23.34 9.59 -12.08
C MET A 300 -23.74 11.03 -12.38
N SER A 301 -23.39 11.98 -11.49
CA SER A 301 -23.62 13.41 -11.73
C SER A 301 -23.10 13.84 -13.12
N PRO A 302 -23.86 14.64 -13.91
CA PRO A 302 -23.52 15.03 -15.29
C PRO A 302 -22.12 15.66 -15.43
N GLU A 303 -21.60 16.25 -14.36
CA GLU A 303 -20.27 16.87 -14.32
C GLU A 303 -19.14 15.82 -14.33
N VAL A 304 -19.39 14.61 -13.82
CA VAL A 304 -18.41 13.50 -13.76
C VAL A 304 -18.30 12.79 -15.12
N MET A 305 -19.41 12.68 -15.85
CA MET A 305 -19.45 12.13 -17.22
C MET A 305 -18.77 13.05 -18.24
N ALA A 306 -18.82 14.36 -18.03
CA ALA A 306 -18.14 15.34 -18.88
C ALA A 306 -16.60 15.29 -18.74
N LEU A 307 -16.07 14.86 -17.59
CA LEU A 307 -14.64 14.66 -17.39
C LEU A 307 -14.13 13.30 -17.92
N ALA A 308 -14.99 12.27 -17.96
CA ALA A 308 -14.64 10.92 -18.40
C ALA A 308 -14.72 10.71 -19.93
N SER A 309 -15.30 11.66 -20.68
CA SER A 309 -15.41 11.61 -22.15
C SER A 309 -14.30 12.36 -22.89
N ARG A 310 -13.28 12.85 -22.17
CA ARG A 310 -12.07 13.48 -22.74
C ARG A 310 -10.80 12.89 -22.15
N THR A 311 -10.60 11.57 -22.28
CA THR A 311 -9.31 10.87 -22.20
C THR A 311 -9.37 9.53 -22.88
#